data_AF-A0A3A9G6J0-F1
#
_entry.id   AF-A0A3A9G6J0-F1
#
_cell.length_a   1.000
_cell.length_b   1.000
_cell.length_c   1.000
_cell.angle_alpha   90.00
_cell.angle_beta   90.00
_cell.angle_gamma   90.00
#
_symmetry.space_group_name_H-M   'P 1'
#
loop_
_entity.id
_entity.type
_entity.pdbx_description
1 polymer ?
#
loop_
_entity_poly.entity_id
_entity_poly.type
_entity_poly.pdbx_seq_one_letter_code
_entity_poly.pdbx_strand_id
1 'polypeptide(L)'
;MKLSRYEQEVVINFNADESEATIYTANLAWIRKMDKLCKEFPEVIRLKSWTEVSKTYVLPKNLVRIGKPRTLSEAQLRHLRELQNRG
;
A
#
# COMPACT_ATOMS: atom_id res chain seq x y z
N MET A 1 5.77 19.43 -6.88
CA MET A 1 4.42 19.81 -7.41
C MET A 1 3.29 19.28 -6.50
N LYS A 2 2.11 19.94 -6.40
CA LYS A 2 0.95 19.39 -5.65
C LYS A 2 0.01 18.66 -6.61
N LEU A 3 0.02 17.33 -6.55
CA LEU A 3 -0.84 16.48 -7.38
C LEU A 3 -2.31 16.60 -6.98
N SER A 4 -3.20 16.61 -7.98
CA SER A 4 -4.63 16.43 -7.80
C SER A 4 -4.95 15.06 -7.17
N ARG A 5 -6.16 14.90 -6.64
CA ARG A 5 -6.58 13.61 -6.08
C ARG A 5 -6.61 12.49 -7.12
N TYR A 6 -6.89 12.85 -8.37
CA TYR A 6 -6.91 11.90 -9.48
C TYR A 6 -5.50 11.39 -9.81
N GLU A 7 -4.50 12.27 -9.80
CA GLU A 7 -3.10 11.94 -10.08
C GLU A 7 -2.43 11.13 -8.95
N GLN A 8 -2.98 11.12 -7.74
CA GLN A 8 -2.45 10.39 -6.58
C GLN A 8 -2.82 8.90 -6.60
N GLU A 9 -2.52 8.23 -7.71
CA GLU A 9 -2.83 6.83 -7.93
C GLU A 9 -1.83 5.88 -7.25
N VAL A 10 -2.29 4.63 -7.08
CA VAL A 10 -1.47 3.48 -6.69
C VAL A 10 -1.82 2.35 -7.63
N VAL A 11 -0.82 1.81 -8.32
CA VAL A 11 -0.97 0.71 -9.28
C VAL A 11 -0.13 -0.46 -8.81
N ILE A 12 -0.75 -1.62 -8.64
CA ILE A 12 -0.07 -2.87 -8.27
C ILE A 12 -0.13 -3.80 -9.48
N ASN A 13 1.03 -4.25 -9.95
CA ASN A 13 1.15 -5.14 -11.11
C ASN A 13 1.74 -6.51 -10.74
N PHE A 14 1.23 -7.55 -11.38
CA PHE A 14 1.67 -8.94 -11.29
C PHE A 14 1.80 -9.51 -12.71
N ASN A 15 3.01 -9.80 -13.15
CA ASN A 15 3.24 -10.57 -14.38
C ASN A 15 3.34 -12.06 -14.04
N ALA A 16 2.64 -12.96 -14.74
CA ALA A 16 2.70 -14.40 -14.49
C ALA A 16 4.13 -15.00 -14.52
N ASP A 17 5.01 -14.45 -15.35
CA ASP A 17 6.39 -14.93 -15.54
C ASP A 17 7.37 -14.40 -14.47
N GLU A 18 6.98 -13.38 -13.70
CA GLU A 18 7.82 -12.79 -12.66
C GLU A 18 7.45 -13.32 -11.26
N SER A 19 8.43 -13.46 -10.37
CA SER A 19 8.18 -13.88 -8.98
C SER A 19 7.77 -12.72 -8.06
N GLU A 20 7.98 -11.48 -8.50
CA GLU A 20 7.75 -10.26 -7.73
C GLU A 20 6.57 -9.45 -8.31
N ALA A 21 6.00 -8.59 -7.48
CA ALA A 21 5.04 -7.56 -7.87
C ALA A 21 5.74 -6.21 -7.95
N THR A 22 5.21 -5.31 -8.77
CA THR A 22 5.59 -3.89 -8.73
C THR A 22 4.47 -3.03 -8.18
N ILE A 23 4.82 -2.05 -7.36
CA ILE A 23 3.89 -1.06 -6.82
C ILE A 23 4.36 0.32 -7.27
N TYR A 24 3.66 0.90 -8.23
CA TYR A 24 3.80 2.31 -8.56
C TYR A 24 2.88 3.15 -7.67
N THR A 25 3.36 4.28 -7.18
CA THR A 25 2.53 5.23 -6.44
C THR A 25 2.99 6.67 -6.64
N ALA A 26 2.03 7.54 -6.95
CA ALA A 26 2.14 9.00 -6.85
C ALA A 26 1.42 9.54 -5.60
N ASN A 27 0.87 8.65 -4.77
CA ASN A 27 0.22 8.99 -3.52
C ASN A 27 1.23 9.15 -2.37
N LEU A 28 1.29 10.33 -1.74
CA LEU A 28 2.28 10.65 -0.70
C LEU A 28 2.14 9.78 0.56
N ALA A 29 0.92 9.39 0.93
CA ALA A 29 0.71 8.52 2.09
C ALA A 29 1.27 7.11 1.84
N TRP A 30 1.09 6.60 0.62
CA TRP A 30 1.68 5.34 0.20
C TRP A 30 3.20 5.40 0.07
N ILE A 31 3.75 6.50 -0.47
CA ILE A 31 5.21 6.71 -0.52
C ILE A 31 5.81 6.62 0.88
N ARG A 32 5.26 7.34 1.86
CA ARG A 32 5.74 7.30 3.26
C ARG A 32 5.67 5.89 3.84
N LYS A 33 4.56 5.17 3.59
CA LYS A 33 4.37 3.79 4.04
C LYS A 33 5.42 2.86 3.43
N MET A 34 5.60 2.92 2.12
CA MET A 34 6.51 2.05 1.39
C MET A 34 7.98 2.38 1.70
N ASP A 35 8.34 3.66 1.84
CA ASP A 35 9.70 4.05 2.26
C ASP A 35 10.05 3.52 3.66
N LYS A 36 9.09 3.54 4.61
CA LYS A 36 9.28 2.93 5.93
C LYS A 36 9.51 1.42 5.79
N LEU A 37 8.68 0.74 5.00
CA LEU A 37 8.79 -0.70 4.77
C LEU A 37 10.11 -1.08 4.07
N CYS A 38 10.57 -0.30 3.09
CA CYS A 38 11.87 -0.48 2.47
C CYS A 38 13.01 -0.33 3.48
N LYS A 39 12.91 0.64 4.40
CA LYS A 39 13.93 0.83 5.44
C LYS A 39 13.96 -0.32 6.44
N GLU A 40 12.79 -0.87 6.78
CA GLU A 40 12.65 -1.96 7.76
C GLU A 40 12.99 -3.33 7.17
N PHE A 41 12.68 -3.56 5.90
CA PHE A 41 12.87 -4.82 5.19
C PHE A 41 13.53 -4.62 3.82
N PRO A 42 14.77 -4.09 3.76
CA PRO A 42 15.41 -3.70 2.50
C PRO A 42 15.66 -4.87 1.54
N GLU A 43 15.82 -6.09 2.06
CA GLU A 43 16.01 -7.30 1.24
C GLU A 43 14.70 -7.82 0.62
N VAL A 44 13.55 -7.43 1.16
CA VAL A 44 12.22 -7.95 0.77
C VAL A 44 11.43 -6.91 -0.02
N ILE A 45 11.49 -5.64 0.37
CA ILE A 45 10.76 -4.55 -0.26
C ILE A 45 11.77 -3.52 -0.71
N ARG A 46 11.94 -3.38 -2.03
CA ARG A 46 13.01 -2.59 -2.64
C ARG A 46 12.45 -1.43 -3.45
N LEU A 47 13.14 -0.29 -3.42
CA LEU A 47 12.86 0.83 -4.32
C LEU A 47 13.44 0.50 -5.71
N LYS A 48 12.57 0.45 -6.74
CA LYS A 48 12.96 0.20 -8.13
C LYS A 48 13.42 1.48 -8.82
N SER A 49 12.62 2.53 -8.68
CA SER A 49 12.83 3.81 -9.34
C SER A 49 11.98 4.89 -8.68
N TRP A 50 12.33 6.15 -8.93
CA TRP A 50 11.56 7.30 -8.47
C TRP A 50 11.66 8.47 -9.45
N THR A 51 10.67 9.36 -9.36
CA THR A 51 10.64 10.67 -10.01
C THR A 51 10.54 11.76 -8.93
N GLU A 52 10.31 13.01 -9.32
CA GLU A 52 10.00 14.08 -8.36
C GLU A 52 8.73 13.80 -7.56
N VAL A 53 7.73 13.11 -8.16
CA VAL A 53 6.37 13.01 -7.61
C VAL A 53 5.89 11.58 -7.38
N SER A 54 6.64 10.57 -7.81
CA SER A 54 6.22 9.16 -7.72
C SER A 54 7.38 8.21 -7.45
N LYS A 55 7.04 7.02 -6.96
CA LYS A 55 7.99 5.93 -6.70
C LYS A 55 7.44 4.60 -7.17
N THR A 56 8.34 3.71 -7.59
CA THR A 56 8.03 2.32 -7.91
C THR A 56 8.81 1.40 -6.98
N TYR A 57 8.11 0.46 -6.35
CA TYR A 57 8.67 -0.53 -5.45
C TYR A 57 8.54 -1.93 -6.03
N VAL A 58 9.40 -2.85 -5.59
CA VAL A 58 9.34 -4.28 -5.90
C VAL A 58 9.28 -5.08 -4.61
N LEU A 59 8.45 -6.12 -4.60
CA LEU A 59 8.29 -7.02 -3.45
C LEU A 59 7.75 -8.39 -3.89
N PRO A 60 7.94 -9.46 -3.10
CA PRO A 60 7.31 -10.75 -3.34
C PRO A 60 5.78 -10.66 -3.43
N LYS A 61 5.20 -11.37 -4.40
CA LYS A 61 3.75 -11.32 -4.68
C LYS A 61 2.88 -11.76 -3.49
N ASN A 62 3.38 -12.67 -2.66
CA ASN A 62 2.67 -13.19 -1.48
C ASN A 62 2.40 -12.13 -0.39
N LEU A 63 3.08 -10.98 -0.44
CA LEU A 63 2.84 -9.86 0.46
C LEU A 63 1.63 -9.01 0.08
N VAL A 64 1.14 -9.13 -1.16
CA VAL A 64 -0.09 -8.47 -1.58
C VAL A 64 -1.26 -9.39 -1.34
N ARG A 65 -2.23 -8.92 -0.55
CA ARG A 65 -3.43 -9.70 -0.19
C ARG A 65 -4.67 -9.00 -0.69
N ILE A 66 -5.46 -9.70 -1.51
CA ILE A 66 -6.83 -9.32 -1.85
C ILE A 66 -7.75 -10.16 -0.97
N GLY A 67 -8.35 -9.53 0.03
CA GLY A 67 -9.25 -10.18 0.97
C GLY A 67 -10.72 -10.03 0.55
N LYS A 68 -11.58 -10.92 1.05
CA LYS A 68 -13.03 -10.69 1.02
C LYS A 68 -13.35 -9.39 1.77
N PRO A 69 -14.36 -8.62 1.33
CA PRO A 69 -14.89 -7.52 2.12
C PRO A 69 -15.19 -8.02 3.53
N ARG A 70 -14.78 -7.24 4.53
CA ARG A 70 -14.97 -7.62 5.92
C ARG A 70 -16.45 -7.42 6.26
N THR A 71 -17.25 -8.48 6.23
CA THR A 71 -18.58 -8.49 6.86
C THR A 71 -18.36 -8.53 8.37
N LEU A 72 -18.34 -7.36 8.98
CA LEU A 72 -18.25 -7.25 10.43
C LEU A 72 -19.57 -7.75 11.02
N SER A 73 -19.49 -8.59 12.05
CA SER A 73 -20.68 -8.89 12.84
C SER A 73 -21.13 -7.62 13.59
N GLU A 74 -22.40 -7.56 13.97
CA GLU A 74 -22.97 -6.51 14.81
C GLU A 74 -22.11 -6.22 16.06
N ALA A 75 -21.54 -7.25 16.68
CA ALA A 75 -20.65 -7.11 17.83
C ALA A 75 -19.32 -6.41 17.48
N GLN A 76 -18.74 -6.74 16.32
CA GLN A 76 -17.50 -6.11 15.85
C GLN A 76 -17.73 -4.64 15.45
N LEU A 77 -18.88 -4.32 14.87
CA LEU A 77 -19.29 -2.94 14.57
C LEU A 77 -19.45 -2.11 15.84
N ARG A 78 -20.11 -2.65 16.88
CA ARG A 78 -20.26 -1.97 18.17
C ARG A 78 -18.90 -1.67 18.81
N HIS A 79 -18.01 -2.66 18.84
CA HIS A 79 -16.67 -2.48 19.40
C HIS A 79 -15.85 -1.40 18.67
N LEU A 80 -15.92 -1.35 17.33
CA LEU A 80 -15.24 -0.31 16.55
C LEU A 80 -15.80 1.10 16.82
N ARG A 81 -17.12 1.23 17.00
CA ARG A 81 -17.76 2.51 17.39
C ARG A 81 -17.34 2.96 18.78
N GLU A 82 -17.24 2.03 19.74
CA GLU A 82 -16.77 2.34 21.10
C GLU A 82 -15.31 2.83 21.10
N LEU A 83 -14.46 2.24 20.26
CA LEU A 83 -13.07 2.69 20.11
C LEU A 83 -12.98 4.08 19.45
N GLN A 84 -13.84 4.39 18.47
CA GLN A 84 -13.89 5.71 17.82
C GLN A 84 -14.39 6.82 18.77
N ASN A 85 -15.32 6.51 19.67
CA ASN A 85 -15.84 7.47 20.65
C ASN A 85 -14.91 7.73 21.85
N ARG A 86 -13.80 6.98 21.96
CA ARG A 86 -12.82 7.06 23.05
C ARG A 86 -11.54 7.82 22.69
N GLY A 87 -11.38 8.25 21.44
CA GLY A 87 -10.26 9.08 20.97
C GLY A 87 -10.71 10.47 20.61
#